data_AF-A0A7X6VJA7-F1
#
_entry.id   AF-A0A7X6VJA7-F1
#
_cell.length_a   1.000
_cell.length_b   1.000
_cell.length_c   1.000
_cell.angle_alpha   90.00
_cell.angle_beta   90.00
_cell.angle_gamma   90.00
#
_symmetry.space_group_name_H-M   'P 1'
#
loop_
_entity.id
_entity.type
_entity.pdbx_description
1 polymer ?
#
loop_
_entity_poly.entity_id
_entity_poly.type
_entity_poly.pdbx_seq_one_letter_code
_entity_poly.pdbx_strand_id
1 'polypeptide(L)' 'MSYNTKNYTEQGGEKTVIGGQLDIAEGGTFSFNGAEFSPDNLPKAAAYQDDSEASNTAELVEDFNRLLGKLKAAGLM' A
#
# COMPACT_ATOMS: atom_id res chain seq x y z
N MET A 1 2.98 38.88 2.91
CA MET A 1 4.16 38.00 2.73
C MET A 1 3.65 36.59 2.52
N SER A 2 3.84 36.02 1.33
CA SER A 2 3.53 34.61 1.08
C SER A 2 4.64 33.78 1.73
N TYR A 3 4.36 33.14 2.86
CA TYR A 3 5.31 32.21 3.47
C TYR A 3 5.34 30.95 2.61
N ASN A 4 6.39 30.80 1.80
CA ASN A 4 6.68 29.61 1.00
C ASN A 4 7.29 28.50 1.87
N THR A 5 6.62 28.15 2.97
CA THR A 5 7.05 26.99 3.74
C THR A 5 6.53 25.77 3.02
N LYS A 6 7.42 25.05 2.31
CA LYS A 6 7.05 23.82 1.57
C LYS A 6 6.29 22.83 2.44
N ASN A 7 6.62 22.78 3.74
CA ASN A 7 5.96 21.93 4.72
C ASN A 7 5.37 22.82 5.83
N TYR A 8 4.10 22.67 6.16
CA TYR A 8 3.44 23.50 7.20
C TYR A 8 2.32 22.73 7.89
N THR A 9 2.05 23.10 9.14
CA THR A 9 0.88 22.64 9.89
C THR A 9 -0.19 23.74 9.87
N GLU A 10 -1.42 23.38 9.52
CA GLU A 10 -2.55 24.31 9.51
C GLU A 10 -2.90 24.77 10.94
N GLN A 11 -3.46 25.98 11.09
CA GLN A 11 -3.90 26.44 12.41
C GLN A 11 -4.95 25.49 12.97
N GLY A 12 -4.76 25.07 14.23
CA GLY A 12 -5.57 24.03 14.87
C GLY A 12 -4.89 22.66 14.92
N GLY A 13 -3.80 22.44 14.18
CA GLY A 13 -2.95 21.25 14.34
C GLY A 13 -3.48 19.96 13.71
N GLU A 14 -4.69 19.98 13.13
CA GLU A 14 -5.34 18.79 12.56
C GLU A 14 -4.67 18.26 11.30
N LYS A 15 -3.97 19.13 10.56
CA LYS A 15 -3.37 18.80 9.27
C LYS A 15 -1.97 19.34 9.15
N THR A 16 -1.04 18.45 8.78
CA THR A 16 0.31 18.81 8.37
C THR A 16 0.47 18.48 6.89
N VAL A 17 0.86 19.47 6.10
CA VAL A 17 1.14 19.36 4.66
C VAL A 17 2.64 19.23 4.48
N ILE A 18 3.08 18.20 3.75
CA ILE A 18 4.47 18.00 3.32
C ILE A 18 4.55 18.22 1.81
N GLY A 19 5.07 19.37 1.38
CA GLY A 19 5.33 19.70 -0.02
C GLY A 19 6.76 19.38 -0.48
N GLY A 20 7.60 18.82 0.41
CA GLY A 20 8.93 18.28 0.13
C GLY A 20 9.00 16.76 0.34
N GLN A 21 10.17 16.28 0.78
CA GLN A 21 10.38 14.88 1.16
C GLN A 21 10.24 14.73 2.69
N LEU A 22 9.61 13.65 3.13
CA LEU A 22 9.64 13.18 4.51
C LEU A 22 10.55 11.96 4.57
N ASP A 23 11.65 12.06 5.30
CA ASP A 23 12.60 10.97 5.53
C ASP A 23 12.46 10.48 6.98
N ILE A 24 12.39 9.16 7.17
CA ILE A 24 12.24 8.53 8.48
C ILE A 24 13.53 7.80 8.79
N ALA A 25 14.25 8.31 9.79
CA ALA A 25 15.55 7.78 10.19
C ALA A 25 15.47 6.34 10.73
N GLU A 26 16.64 5.69 10.83
CA GLU A 26 16.77 4.35 11.41
C GLU A 26 16.13 4.28 12.81
N GLY A 27 15.27 3.28 13.02
CA GLY A 27 14.50 3.10 14.25
C GLY A 27 13.20 3.93 14.35
N GLY A 28 12.92 4.81 13.39
CA GLY A 28 11.64 5.51 13.28
C GLY A 28 10.54 4.65 12.66
N THR A 29 9.32 4.77 13.18
CA THR A 29 8.13 4.06 12.68
C THR A 29 7.09 5.08 12.20
N PHE A 30 6.42 4.80 11.08
CA PHE A 30 5.24 5.54 10.63
C PHE A 30 4.02 4.65 10.79
N SER A 31 2.91 5.15 11.32
CA SER A 31 1.72 4.33 11.54
C SER A 31 0.43 5.11 11.32
N PHE A 32 -0.58 4.45 10.76
CA PHE A 32 -1.93 4.97 10.61
C PHE A 32 -2.87 4.20 11.54
N ASN A 33 -3.49 4.88 12.51
CA ASN A 33 -4.39 4.26 13.50
C ASN A 33 -3.79 3.01 14.18
N GLY A 34 -2.49 3.03 14.49
CA GLY A 34 -1.79 1.92 15.14
C GLY A 34 -1.34 0.80 14.20
N ALA A 35 -1.67 0.85 12.91
CA ALA A 35 -1.10 -0.03 11.89
C ALA A 35 0.19 0.60 11.36
N GLU A 36 1.31 -0.12 11.51
CA GLU A 36 2.60 0.31 10.98
C GLU A 36 2.55 0.38 9.45
N PHE A 37 3.03 1.49 8.90
CA PHE A 37 3.25 1.66 7.49
C PHE A 37 4.48 0.83 7.10
N SER A 38 4.24 -0.20 6.31
CA SER A 38 5.28 -0.97 5.64
C SER A 38 5.16 -0.77 4.13
N PRO A 39 6.27 -0.62 3.38
CA PRO A 39 6.25 -0.64 1.92
C PRO A 39 5.61 -1.90 1.34
N ASP A 40 5.56 -2.99 2.11
CA ASP A 40 4.91 -4.24 1.70
C ASP A 40 3.38 -4.17 1.71
N ASN A 41 2.81 -3.21 2.45
CA ASN A 41 1.37 -2.97 2.53
C ASN A 41 0.88 -1.91 1.52
N LEU A 42 1.77 -1.38 0.67
CA LEU A 42 1.36 -0.50 -0.43
C LEU A 42 0.70 -1.33 -1.54
N PRO A 43 -0.40 -0.87 -2.14
CA PRO A 43 -0.97 -1.50 -3.33
C PRO A 43 0.08 -1.54 -4.44
N LYS A 44 0.58 -2.73 -4.76
CA LYS A 44 1.43 -2.99 -5.91
C LYS A 44 0.53 -3.41 -7.07
N ALA A 45 0.99 -3.23 -8.31
CA ALA A 45 0.30 -3.86 -9.43
C ALA A 45 0.32 -5.38 -9.23
N ALA A 46 -0.84 -6.03 -9.25
CA ALA A 46 -0.90 -7.48 -9.17
C ALA A 46 -0.18 -8.10 -10.36
N ALA A 47 0.57 -9.17 -10.10
CA ALA A 47 1.19 -9.95 -11.17
C ALA A 47 0.11 -10.49 -12.12
N TYR A 48 0.41 -10.52 -13.41
CA TYR A 48 -0.48 -11.08 -14.43
C TYR A 48 -0.88 -12.52 -14.08
N GLN A 49 -2.14 -12.86 -14.31
CA GLN A 49 -2.70 -14.20 -14.16
C GLN A 49 -3.28 -14.61 -15.50
N ASP A 50 -2.78 -15.70 -16.06
CA ASP A 50 -3.33 -16.33 -17.27
C ASP A 50 -4.77 -16.79 -17.04
N ASP A 51 -5.51 -16.94 -18.14
CA ASP A 51 -6.86 -17.48 -18.12
C ASP A 51 -6.85 -18.92 -17.56
N SER A 52 -7.92 -19.27 -16.82
CA SER A 52 -8.11 -20.61 -16.28
C SER A 52 -8.49 -21.58 -17.40
N GLU A 53 -7.70 -22.64 -17.60
CA GLU A 53 -8.00 -23.76 -18.51
C GLU A 53 -8.58 -24.98 -17.77
N ALA A 54 -8.93 -24.83 -16.49
CA ALA A 54 -9.45 -25.90 -15.65
C ALA A 54 -10.66 -26.62 -16.27
N SER A 55 -10.58 -27.96 -16.30
CA SER A 55 -11.62 -28.86 -16.81
C SER A 55 -12.49 -29.47 -15.70
N ASN A 56 -12.06 -29.31 -14.44
CA ASN A 56 -12.75 -29.80 -13.27
C ASN A 56 -12.59 -28.84 -12.08
N THR A 57 -13.36 -29.10 -11.02
CA THR A 57 -13.41 -28.23 -9.84
C THR A 57 -12.10 -28.18 -9.07
N ALA A 58 -11.32 -29.27 -9.05
CA ALA A 58 -10.04 -29.30 -8.33
C ALA A 58 -9.04 -28.33 -8.99
N GLU A 59 -8.91 -28.39 -10.31
CA GLU A 59 -8.08 -27.48 -11.10
C GLU A 59 -8.53 -26.02 -10.96
N LEU A 60 -9.85 -25.75 -10.96
CA LEU A 60 -10.38 -24.40 -10.79
C LEU A 60 -10.00 -23.81 -9.42
N VAL A 61 -10.03 -24.62 -8.37
CA VAL A 61 -9.63 -24.20 -7.02
C VAL A 61 -8.15 -23.85 -6.98
N GLU A 62 -7.29 -24.58 -7.71
CA GLU A 62 -5.86 -24.28 -7.80
C GLU A 62 -5.61 -22.94 -8.50
N ASP A 63 -6.22 -22.72 -9.66
CA ASP A 63 -6.07 -21.48 -10.41
C ASP A 63 -6.62 -20.27 -9.64
N PHE A 64 -7.74 -20.45 -8.95
CA PHE A 64 -8.32 -19.40 -8.10
C PHE A 64 -7.41 -19.05 -6.91
N ASN A 65 -6.87 -20.05 -6.22
CA ASN A 65 -5.94 -19.80 -5.11
C ASN A 65 -4.64 -19.14 -5.60
N ARG A 66 -4.19 -19.42 -6.82
CA ARG A 66 -3.06 -18.73 -7.44
C ARG A 66 -3.35 -17.24 -7.64
N LEU A 67 -4.54 -16.89 -8.13
CA LEU A 67 -4.99 -15.51 -8.25
C LEU A 67 -5.04 -14.81 -6.88
N LEU A 68 -5.64 -15.45 -5.87
CA LEU A 68 -5.70 -14.89 -4.52
C LEU A 68 -4.30 -14.64 -3.93
N GLY A 69 -3.36 -15.54 -4.17
CA GLY A 69 -1.96 -15.35 -3.78
C GLY A 69 -1.35 -14.09 -4.41
N LYS A 70 -1.58 -13.86 -5.70
CA LYS A 70 -1.10 -12.67 -6.42
C LYS A 70 -1.71 -11.38 -5.90
N LEU A 71 -3.01 -11.38 -5.56
CA LEU A 71 -3.70 -10.20 -5.02
C LEU A 71 -3.22 -9.85 -3.61
N LYS A 72 -3.00 -10.84 -2.74
CA LYS A 72 -2.43 -10.64 -1.40
C LYS A 72 -1.01 -10.09 -1.47
N ALA A 73 -0.18 -10.68 -2.33
CA ALA A 73 1.19 -10.20 -2.55
C ALA A 73 1.23 -8.75 -3.09
N ALA A 74 0.17 -8.34 -3.77
CA ALA A 74 -0.02 -6.98 -4.26
C ALA A 74 -0.61 -6.02 -3.22
N GLY A 75 -0.92 -6.46 -2.00
CA GLY A 75 -1.56 -5.63 -0.98
C GLY A 75 -2.99 -5.20 -1.35
N LEU A 76 -3.65 -5.94 -2.24
CA LEU A 76 -5.03 -5.67 -2.67
C LEU A 76 -6.07 -6.45 -1.84
N MET A 77 -5.63 -7.40 -1.02
CA MET A 77 -6.45 -8.27 -0.16
C MET A 77 -5.74 -8.62 1.14
#